data_AF-A0A0F9PE90-F1
#
_entry.id   AF-A0A0F9PE90-F1
#
_cell.length_a   1.000
_cell.length_b   1.000
_cell.length_c   1.000
_cell.angle_alpha   90.00
_cell.angle_beta   90.00
_cell.angle_gamma   90.00
#
_symmetry.space_group_name_H-M   'P 1'
#
loop_
_entity.id
_entity.type
_entity.pdbx_description
1 polymer ?
#
loop_
_entity_poly.entity_id
_entity_poly.type
_entity_poly.pdbx_seq_one_letter_code
_entity_poly.pdbx_strand_id
1 'polypeptide(L)'
;MGTTPIRRWRPPVVTDFPDWADERKRKSFIQQLDRALQIAFDNTSTIESNYIGKTPTVEGKLVNWGTAAIIGSGTVATGLTTIESVSLTIQGSTASDNALSYTVSGETLTIFVWQPTAAGDTTPIAETSSREIAWIVAGQ
;
A
#
# COMPACT_ATOMS: atom_id res chain seq x y z
N MET A 1 -43.94 82.28 -13.89
CA MET A 1 -42.59 81.87 -14.35
C MET A 1 -42.15 80.71 -13.47
N GLY A 2 -42.14 79.48 -14.00
CA GLY A 2 -41.73 78.29 -13.26
C GLY A 2 -40.28 77.92 -13.59
N THR A 3 -39.42 77.80 -12.58
CA THR A 3 -38.02 77.44 -12.76
C THR A 3 -37.85 75.93 -12.72
N THR A 4 -37.44 75.33 -13.84
CA THR A 4 -37.13 73.89 -13.94
C THR A 4 -35.85 73.57 -13.15
N PRO A 5 -35.84 72.56 -12.25
CA PRO A 5 -34.64 72.24 -11.48
C PRO A 5 -33.57 71.57 -12.35
N ILE A 6 -32.32 72.02 -12.18
CA ILE A 6 -31.14 71.49 -12.90
C ILE A 6 -30.91 70.04 -12.49
N ARG A 7 -31.04 69.09 -13.44
CA ARG A 7 -30.65 67.69 -13.23
C ARG A 7 -29.12 67.63 -13.10
N ARG A 8 -28.63 67.45 -11.87
CA ARG A 8 -27.23 67.10 -11.62
C ARG A 8 -26.99 65.66 -12.07
N TRP A 9 -25.92 65.44 -12.84
CA TRP A 9 -25.47 64.12 -13.23
C TRP A 9 -25.22 63.25 -11.99
N ARG A 10 -25.78 62.04 -11.97
CA ARG A 10 -25.44 61.01 -10.97
C ARG A 10 -24.64 59.92 -11.68
N PRO A 11 -23.49 59.49 -11.13
CA PRO A 11 -22.79 58.32 -11.67
C PRO A 11 -23.69 57.08 -11.61
N PRO A 12 -23.50 56.11 -12.52
CA PRO A 12 -24.21 54.83 -12.45
C PRO A 12 -23.97 54.19 -11.08
N VAL A 13 -25.03 53.71 -10.44
CA VAL A 13 -24.88 52.86 -9.26
C VAL A 13 -24.15 51.60 -9.72
N VAL A 14 -22.97 51.34 -9.16
CA VAL A 14 -22.27 50.07 -9.36
C VAL A 14 -23.09 49.01 -8.62
N THR A 15 -24.00 48.34 -9.33
CA THR A 15 -24.81 47.24 -8.78
C THR A 15 -24.07 45.91 -8.85
N ASP A 16 -23.02 45.84 -9.65
CA ASP A 16 -22.34 44.58 -9.96
C ASP A 16 -21.05 44.52 -9.15
N PHE A 17 -21.20 44.30 -7.85
CA PHE A 17 -20.08 43.85 -7.05
C PHE A 17 -19.75 42.41 -7.45
N PRO A 18 -18.50 42.08 -7.78
CA PRO A 18 -18.14 40.73 -8.17
C PRO A 18 -18.47 39.76 -7.02
N ASP A 19 -18.95 38.57 -7.35
CA ASP A 19 -19.58 37.59 -6.44
C ASP A 19 -18.77 37.24 -5.18
N TRP A 20 -17.46 37.50 -5.19
CA TRP A 20 -16.59 37.33 -4.04
C TRP A 20 -16.78 38.41 -2.96
N ALA A 21 -17.49 39.51 -3.22
CA ALA A 21 -17.77 40.55 -2.24
C ALA A 21 -18.93 40.20 -1.30
N ASP A 22 -19.71 39.16 -1.62
CA ASP A 22 -20.79 38.66 -0.78
C ASP A 22 -20.25 37.77 0.35
N GLU A 23 -20.29 38.31 1.57
CA GLU A 23 -19.75 37.65 2.76
C GLU A 23 -20.42 36.30 3.06
N ARG A 24 -21.68 36.11 2.61
CA ARG A 24 -22.39 34.83 2.78
C ARG A 24 -21.78 33.72 1.93
N LYS A 25 -21.39 34.04 0.69
CA LYS A 25 -20.75 33.07 -0.23
C LYS A 25 -19.34 32.68 0.23
N ARG A 26 -18.61 33.62 0.85
CA ARG A 26 -17.30 33.31 1.47
C ARG A 26 -17.44 32.35 2.64
N LYS A 27 -18.41 32.57 3.54
CA LYS A 27 -18.63 31.70 4.71
C LYS A 27 -19.03 30.28 4.30
N SER A 28 -19.91 30.15 3.30
CA SER A 28 -20.28 28.81 2.79
C SER A 28 -19.12 28.10 2.10
N PHE A 29 -18.31 28.81 1.32
CA PHE A 29 -17.12 28.24 0.69
C PHE A 29 -16.10 27.75 1.73
N ILE A 30 -15.80 28.55 2.75
CA ILE A 30 -14.88 28.16 3.83
C ILE A 30 -15.41 26.93 4.58
N GLN A 31 -16.70 26.87 4.89
CA GLN A 31 -17.31 25.69 5.53
C GLN A 31 -17.24 24.43 4.66
N GLN A 32 -17.42 24.56 3.35
CA GLN A 32 -17.28 23.44 2.42
C GLN A 32 -15.83 22.95 2.34
N LEU A 33 -14.88 23.88 2.34
CA LEU A 33 -13.45 23.59 2.29
C LEU A 33 -12.98 22.89 3.57
N ASP A 34 -13.42 23.37 4.73
CA ASP A 34 -13.14 22.76 6.04
C ASP A 34 -13.70 21.33 6.13
N ARG A 35 -14.95 21.13 5.68
CA ARG A 35 -15.56 19.79 5.63
C ARG A 35 -14.84 18.86 4.66
N ALA A 36 -14.42 19.36 3.49
CA ALA A 36 -13.69 18.57 2.51
C ALA A 36 -12.29 18.16 3.04
N LEU A 37 -11.61 19.06 3.74
CA LEU A 37 -10.33 18.77 4.40
C LEU A 37 -10.50 17.73 5.50
N GLN A 38 -11.52 17.86 6.35
CA GLN A 38 -11.81 16.87 7.40
C GLN A 38 -12.03 15.47 6.79
N ILE A 39 -12.86 15.38 5.75
CA ILE A 39 -13.11 14.11 5.05
C ILE A 39 -11.83 13.55 4.44
N ALA A 40 -10.96 14.39 3.86
CA ALA A 40 -9.69 13.95 3.30
C ALA A 40 -8.76 13.39 4.38
N PHE A 41 -8.67 14.05 5.54
CA PHE A 41 -7.87 13.58 6.70
C PHE A 41 -8.44 12.30 7.33
N ASP A 42 -9.77 12.17 7.41
CA ASP A 42 -10.41 10.95 7.92
C ASP A 42 -10.20 9.77 6.95
N ASN A 43 -10.21 10.03 5.64
CA ASN A 43 -9.92 9.01 4.62
C ASN A 43 -8.44 8.60 4.60
N THR A 44 -7.49 9.52 4.77
CA THR A 44 -6.07 9.15 4.83
C THR A 44 -5.75 8.41 6.12
N SER A 45 -6.30 8.83 7.27
CA SER A 45 -6.09 8.13 8.55
C SER A 45 -6.73 6.73 8.57
N THR A 46 -7.86 6.52 7.88
CA THR A 46 -8.44 5.17 7.71
C THR A 46 -7.64 4.30 6.75
N ILE A 47 -7.03 4.87 5.71
CA ILE A 47 -6.11 4.13 4.82
C ILE A 47 -4.82 3.77 5.56
N GLU A 48 -4.22 4.74 6.26
CA GLU A 48 -3.00 4.56 7.04
C GLU A 48 -3.23 3.57 8.20
N SER A 49 -4.34 3.64 8.93
CA SER A 49 -4.63 2.65 9.99
C SER A 49 -4.93 1.24 9.45
N ASN A 50 -5.43 1.12 8.22
CA ASN A 50 -5.64 -0.18 7.58
C ASN A 50 -4.36 -0.77 6.95
N TYR A 51 -3.37 0.06 6.57
CA TYR A 51 -2.13 -0.40 5.92
C TYR A 51 -0.89 -0.39 6.82
N ILE A 52 -0.81 0.48 7.84
CA ILE A 52 0.43 0.71 8.62
C ILE A 52 0.49 -0.14 9.91
N GLY A 53 -0.62 -0.75 10.35
CA GLY A 53 -0.63 -1.43 11.66
C GLY A 53 -1.43 -2.73 11.74
N LYS A 54 -2.09 -3.17 10.68
CA LYS A 54 -2.75 -4.48 10.67
C LYS A 54 -1.87 -5.45 9.92
N THR A 55 -1.19 -6.31 10.67
CA THR A 55 -0.63 -7.53 10.09
C THR A 55 -1.77 -8.22 9.34
N PRO A 56 -1.62 -8.43 8.04
CA PRO A 56 -2.69 -8.89 7.17
C PRO A 56 -3.15 -10.24 7.68
N THR A 57 -4.43 -10.37 8.03
CA THR A 57 -4.95 -11.62 8.57
C THR A 57 -5.69 -12.41 7.51
N VAL A 58 -5.32 -13.67 7.33
CA VAL A 58 -6.11 -14.64 6.55
C VAL A 58 -6.68 -15.65 7.53
N GLU A 59 -8.01 -15.79 7.53
CA GLU A 59 -8.72 -16.70 8.45
C GLU A 59 -8.42 -16.46 9.95
N GLY A 60 -8.08 -15.21 10.33
CA GLY A 60 -7.75 -14.84 11.71
C GLY A 60 -6.29 -15.09 12.13
N LYS A 61 -5.42 -15.54 11.20
CA LYS A 61 -3.97 -15.72 11.44
C LYS A 61 -3.20 -14.55 10.86
N LEU A 62 -2.14 -14.11 11.53
CA LEU A 62 -1.22 -13.11 11.00
C LEU A 62 -0.50 -13.71 9.79
N VAL A 63 -0.48 -12.98 8.68
CA VAL A 63 0.26 -13.34 7.48
C VAL A 63 1.42 -12.37 7.32
N ASN A 64 2.58 -12.91 6.98
CA ASN A 64 3.70 -12.12 6.50
C ASN A 64 4.19 -12.68 5.17
N TRP A 65 4.76 -11.81 4.34
CA TRP A 65 5.29 -12.19 3.04
C TRP A 65 6.53 -11.38 2.70
N GLY A 66 7.29 -11.88 1.75
CA GLY A 66 8.42 -11.15 1.20
C GLY A 66 9.08 -11.90 0.07
N THR A 67 10.19 -11.34 -0.38
CA THR A 67 11.11 -11.99 -1.30
C THR A 67 12.48 -12.10 -0.65
N ALA A 68 13.21 -13.16 -0.98
CA ALA A 68 14.57 -13.36 -0.54
C ALA A 68 15.40 -13.95 -1.68
N ALA A 69 16.60 -13.43 -1.88
CA ALA A 69 17.59 -14.03 -2.76
C ALA A 69 18.35 -15.12 -2.01
N ILE A 70 18.26 -16.37 -2.46
CA ILE A 70 18.80 -17.55 -1.78
C ILE A 70 19.75 -18.32 -2.70
N ILE A 71 20.90 -18.74 -2.15
CA ILE A 71 21.87 -19.63 -2.80
C ILE A 71 22.01 -20.86 -1.90
N GLY A 72 21.55 -22.02 -2.37
CA GLY A 72 21.56 -23.29 -1.63
C GLY A 72 20.59 -23.30 -0.43
N SER A 73 20.86 -22.49 0.60
CA SER A 73 19.99 -22.35 1.77
C SER A 73 20.02 -20.92 2.33
N GLY A 74 18.89 -20.46 2.85
CA GLY A 74 18.76 -19.14 3.46
C GLY A 74 17.71 -19.10 4.56
N THR A 75 17.94 -18.27 5.57
CA THR A 75 16.98 -18.03 6.66
C THR A 75 16.23 -16.73 6.44
N VAL A 76 14.93 -16.75 6.71
CA VAL A 76 14.04 -15.60 6.61
C VAL A 76 13.42 -15.34 7.98
N ALA A 77 13.51 -14.09 8.44
CA ALA A 77 12.82 -13.63 9.64
C ALA A 77 11.36 -13.31 9.29
N THR A 78 10.44 -14.09 9.84
CA THR A 78 9.00 -13.94 9.55
C THR A 78 8.30 -12.94 10.46
N GLY A 79 8.92 -12.59 11.60
CA GLY A 79 8.30 -11.72 12.61
C GLY A 79 7.07 -12.32 13.29
N LEU A 80 6.79 -13.61 13.07
CA LEU A 80 5.74 -14.38 13.72
C LEU A 80 6.34 -15.20 14.87
N THR A 81 5.59 -15.31 15.97
CA THR A 81 6.00 -16.12 17.13
C THR A 81 5.85 -17.61 16.84
N THR A 82 4.86 -17.97 16.02
CA THR A 82 4.64 -19.34 15.54
C THR A 82 4.31 -19.34 14.06
N ILE A 83 4.85 -20.32 13.35
CA ILE A 83 4.60 -20.53 11.92
C ILE A 83 3.72 -21.77 11.76
N GLU A 84 2.53 -21.58 11.18
CA GLU A 84 1.56 -22.67 10.97
C GLU A 84 1.48 -23.11 9.51
N SER A 85 1.67 -22.20 8.57
CA SER A 85 1.72 -22.54 7.15
C SER A 85 2.77 -21.72 6.41
N VAL A 86 3.38 -22.35 5.41
CA VAL A 86 4.41 -21.75 4.56
C VAL A 86 4.06 -22.06 3.10
N SER A 87 4.10 -21.03 2.25
CA SER A 87 4.03 -21.16 0.80
C SER A 87 5.27 -20.51 0.19
N LEU A 88 5.94 -21.22 -0.70
CA LEU A 88 7.16 -20.78 -1.37
C LEU A 88 7.02 -20.89 -2.87
N THR A 89 7.47 -19.87 -3.58
CA THR A 89 7.43 -19.82 -5.04
C THR A 89 8.75 -19.25 -5.57
N ILE A 90 9.35 -19.93 -6.53
CA ILE A 90 10.50 -19.38 -7.27
C ILE A 90 9.98 -18.29 -8.20
N GLN A 91 10.53 -17.08 -8.09
CA GLN A 91 10.22 -16.02 -9.05
C GLN A 91 10.97 -16.23 -10.36
N GLY A 92 10.25 -16.15 -11.46
CA GLY A 92 10.80 -16.25 -12.80
C GLY A 92 9.72 -16.47 -13.86
N SER A 93 10.03 -16.13 -15.10
CA SER A 93 9.16 -16.35 -16.27
C SER A 93 9.39 -17.69 -16.95
N THR A 94 10.37 -18.48 -16.48
CA THR A 94 10.77 -19.77 -17.05
C THR A 94 10.47 -20.89 -16.07
N ALA A 95 9.93 -21.99 -16.60
CA ALA A 95 9.82 -23.22 -15.82
C ALA A 95 11.21 -23.62 -15.34
N SER A 96 11.29 -23.96 -14.05
CA SER A 96 12.52 -24.29 -13.37
C SER A 96 12.35 -25.70 -12.80
N ASP A 97 13.34 -26.55 -13.05
CA ASP A 97 13.43 -27.89 -12.46
C ASP A 97 13.94 -27.85 -11.01
N ASN A 98 14.09 -26.65 -10.44
CA ASN A 98 14.52 -26.48 -9.07
C ASN A 98 13.43 -26.93 -8.10
N ALA A 99 13.84 -27.66 -7.07
CA ALA A 99 12.96 -28.04 -5.97
C ALA A 99 13.17 -27.12 -4.77
N LEU A 100 12.07 -26.80 -4.09
CA LEU A 100 12.10 -26.06 -2.82
C LEU A 100 11.75 -27.00 -1.68
N SER A 101 12.45 -26.83 -0.57
CA SER A 101 12.09 -27.44 0.71
C SER A 101 12.34 -26.44 1.82
N TYR A 102 11.73 -26.65 2.98
CA TYR A 102 11.89 -25.74 4.10
C TYR A 102 11.84 -26.47 5.44
N THR A 103 12.42 -25.83 6.44
CA THR A 103 12.30 -26.21 7.85
C THR A 103 11.89 -25.01 8.66
N VAL A 104 11.00 -25.24 9.62
CA VAL A 104 10.54 -24.25 10.59
C VAL A 104 11.13 -24.60 11.95
N SER A 105 11.78 -23.64 12.59
CA SER A 105 12.30 -23.78 13.95
C SER A 105 11.93 -22.54 14.75
N GLY A 106 10.85 -22.65 15.54
CA GLY A 106 10.25 -21.51 16.24
C GLY A 106 9.78 -20.45 15.24
N GLU A 107 10.38 -19.26 15.33
CA GLU A 107 10.06 -18.07 14.52
C GLU A 107 10.83 -18.02 13.18
N THR A 108 11.82 -18.91 13.02
CA THR A 108 12.73 -18.88 11.87
C THR A 108 12.29 -19.87 10.80
N LEU A 109 12.13 -19.36 9.58
CA LEU A 109 11.94 -20.16 8.38
C LEU A 109 13.28 -20.32 7.66
N THR A 110 13.72 -21.56 7.47
CA THR A 110 14.89 -21.88 6.63
C THR A 110 14.40 -22.49 5.33
N ILE A 111 14.83 -21.94 4.20
CA ILE A 111 14.47 -22.38 2.86
C ILE A 111 15.71 -22.98 2.21
N PHE A 112 15.55 -24.14 1.59
CA PHE A 112 16.56 -24.82 0.79
C PHE A 112 16.12 -24.85 -0.67
N VAL A 113 17.02 -24.47 -1.55
CA VAL A 113 16.82 -24.47 -3.00
C VAL A 113 17.75 -25.51 -3.61
N TRP A 114 17.15 -26.45 -4.32
CA TRP A 114 17.83 -27.57 -4.95
C TRP A 114 17.78 -27.43 -6.47
N GLN A 115 18.86 -27.77 -7.16
CA GLN A 115 18.91 -27.95 -8.62
C GLN A 115 19.26 -29.38 -8.96
N PRO A 116 18.82 -29.89 -10.13
CA PRO A 116 19.38 -31.11 -10.68
C PRO A 116 20.86 -30.91 -11.01
N THR A 117 21.66 -31.98 -10.86
CA THR A 117 23.09 -31.96 -11.20
C THR A 117 23.32 -31.81 -12.72
N ALA A 118 22.40 -32.35 -13.51
CA ALA A 118 22.36 -32.24 -14.97
C ALA A 118 20.93 -32.42 -15.47
N ALA A 119 20.65 -32.00 -16.71
CA ALA A 119 19.35 -32.25 -17.35
C ALA A 119 19.04 -33.76 -17.38
N GLY A 120 17.94 -34.17 -16.77
CA GLY A 120 17.52 -35.58 -16.67
C GLY A 120 18.15 -36.36 -15.51
N ASP A 121 18.99 -35.75 -14.68
CA ASP A 121 19.46 -36.34 -13.42
C ASP A 121 18.48 -36.00 -12.29
N THR A 122 18.13 -37.00 -11.49
CA THR A 122 17.21 -36.88 -10.36
C THR A 122 17.92 -36.60 -9.04
N THR A 123 19.25 -36.48 -9.03
CA THR A 123 20.02 -36.19 -7.82
C THR A 123 20.08 -34.68 -7.58
N PRO A 124 19.34 -34.16 -6.57
CA PRO A 124 19.38 -32.73 -6.26
C PRO A 124 20.70 -32.36 -5.57
N ILE A 125 21.31 -31.27 -6.01
CA ILE A 125 22.39 -30.57 -5.30
C ILE A 125 21.90 -29.19 -4.88
N ALA A 126 22.58 -28.59 -3.90
CA ALA A 126 22.28 -27.22 -3.51
C ALA A 126 22.43 -26.26 -4.70
N GLU A 127 21.49 -25.33 -4.83
CA GLU A 127 21.54 -24.30 -5.86
C GLU A 127 22.82 -23.46 -5.73
N THR A 128 23.58 -23.36 -6.82
CA THR A 128 24.83 -22.58 -6.87
C THR A 128 24.62 -21.16 -7.38
N SER A 129 23.43 -20.85 -7.91
CA SER A 129 23.08 -19.51 -8.41
C SER A 129 22.05 -18.82 -7.50
N SER A 130 22.04 -17.49 -7.47
CA SER A 130 21.06 -16.77 -6.66
C SER A 130 19.66 -16.91 -7.28
N ARG A 131 18.71 -17.39 -6.48
CA ARG A 131 17.29 -17.48 -6.86
C ARG A 131 16.46 -16.56 -5.99
N GLU A 132 15.59 -15.79 -6.62
CA GLU A 132 14.61 -14.98 -5.91
C GLU A 132 13.41 -15.86 -5.55
N ILE A 133 13.20 -16.03 -4.25
CA ILE A 133 12.12 -16.84 -3.70
C ILE A 133 11.10 -15.90 -3.07
N ALA A 134 9.88 -15.93 -3.58
CA ALA A 134 8.73 -15.33 -2.90
C ALA A 134 8.25 -16.30 -1.81
N TRP A 135 8.04 -15.78 -0.62
CA TRP A 135 7.58 -16.55 0.53
C TRP A 135 6.36 -15.89 1.15
N ILE A 136 5.44 -16.71 1.62
CA ILE A 136 4.25 -16.31 2.38
C ILE A 136 4.15 -17.24 3.57
N VAL A 137 3.96 -16.69 4.76
CA VAL A 137 3.86 -17.43 6.01
C VAL A 137 2.63 -16.97 6.77
N ALA A 138 1.89 -17.90 7.38
CA ALA A 138 0.79 -17.57 8.26
C ALA A 138 0.96 -18.21 9.65
N GLY A 139 0.54 -17.50 10.69
CA GLY A 139 0.66 -17.95 12.07
C GLY A 139 0.20 -16.89 13.09
N GLN A 140 0.86 -16.85 14.24
CA GLN A 140 0.55 -15.97 15.38
C GLN A 140 1.75 -15.16 15.82
#